data_AF-A0A532F0U2-F1
#
_entry.id   AF-A0A532F0U2-F1
#
_cell.length_a   1.000
_cell.length_b   1.000
_cell.length_c   1.000
_cell.angle_alpha   90.00
_cell.angle_beta   90.00
_cell.angle_gamma   90.00
#
_symmetry.space_group_name_H-M   'P 1'
#
loop_
_entity.id
_entity.type
_entity.pdbx_description
1 polymer ?
#
loop_
_entity_poly.entity_id
_entity_poly.type
_entity_poly.pdbx_seq_one_letter_code
_entity_poly.pdbx_strand_id
1 'polypeptide(L)'
;MKCHVVNIEDLRWLLGHTGGFRGGYVTDVQVSKRRLLDEASGREVPAGTTVTVVIRYRIHQMSRVAKLTMTGVTDFSMFEQEGADCSTLGVIQAELNEGKLRFWFDPQGELYVVCEEAQLEEVAAPDLEPLSLEQVAQWTFQSGMPDWPTVAWMLAELDVAGVPCVWRATTSSPGRHPAIQWEGDLIPASMQGTANIAGVHCLLYGPLDGPGFGMVLRVRGIQDRRTGQVLSLLADLIARRFSGQCLVGNTIIPGEDWQNWKSFEQQRRTDG
;
A
#
# COMPACT_ATOMS: atom_id res chain seq x y z
N MET A 1 -1.42 -8.96 -2.65
CA MET A 1 -0.75 -10.21 -3.08
C MET A 1 0.54 -10.41 -2.27
N LYS A 2 0.95 -11.66 -1.99
CA LYS A 2 2.26 -12.00 -1.41
C LYS A 2 2.93 -13.10 -2.23
N CYS A 3 4.22 -12.96 -2.55
CA CYS A 3 4.98 -13.94 -3.34
C CYS A 3 6.42 -14.05 -2.82
N HIS A 4 6.97 -15.27 -2.81
CA HIS A 4 8.37 -15.54 -2.47
C HIS A 4 9.18 -15.75 -3.73
N VAL A 5 10.38 -15.19 -3.75
CA VAL A 5 11.33 -15.21 -4.86
C VAL A 5 12.62 -15.83 -4.36
N VAL A 6 12.91 -17.05 -4.84
CA VAL A 6 14.07 -17.83 -4.40
C VAL A 6 14.82 -18.43 -5.60
N ASN A 7 14.12 -18.67 -6.71
CA ASN A 7 14.71 -19.27 -7.92
C ASN A 7 14.50 -18.39 -9.17
N ILE A 8 15.05 -18.85 -10.30
CA ILE A 8 15.04 -18.10 -11.56
C ILE A 8 13.62 -17.95 -12.16
N GLU A 9 12.73 -18.92 -11.97
CA GLU A 9 11.36 -18.82 -12.45
C GLU A 9 10.56 -17.82 -11.61
N ASP A 10 10.77 -17.80 -10.29
CA ASP A 10 10.16 -16.78 -9.43
C ASP A 10 10.64 -15.37 -9.82
N LEU A 11 11.92 -15.23 -10.15
CA LEU A 11 12.49 -13.96 -10.60
C LEU A 11 11.91 -13.51 -11.94
N ARG A 12 11.76 -14.42 -12.90
CA ARG A 12 11.08 -14.13 -14.18
C ARG A 12 9.63 -13.74 -13.96
N TRP A 13 8.92 -14.43 -13.08
CA TRP A 13 7.56 -14.09 -12.71
C TRP A 13 7.50 -12.69 -12.09
N LEU A 14 8.38 -12.36 -11.15
CA LEU A 14 8.44 -11.04 -10.52
C LEU A 14 8.61 -9.93 -11.58
N LEU A 15 9.59 -10.08 -12.48
CA LEU A 15 9.85 -9.08 -13.52
C LEU A 15 8.70 -8.97 -14.53
N GLY A 16 8.08 -10.08 -14.91
CA GLY A 16 6.92 -10.10 -15.79
C GLY A 16 5.69 -9.45 -15.17
N HIS A 17 5.36 -9.83 -13.92
CA HIS A 17 4.21 -9.32 -13.16
C HIS A 17 4.31 -7.81 -12.90
N THR A 18 5.50 -7.35 -12.52
CA THR A 18 5.74 -5.94 -12.16
C THR A 18 6.12 -5.06 -13.36
N GLY A 19 6.37 -5.65 -14.53
CA GLY A 19 6.98 -4.96 -15.66
C GLY A 19 8.37 -4.40 -15.34
N GLY A 20 9.08 -5.01 -14.37
CA GLY A 20 10.34 -4.51 -13.83
C GLY A 20 10.21 -3.12 -13.17
N PHE A 21 9.04 -2.82 -12.61
CA PHE A 21 8.69 -1.53 -12.00
C PHE A 21 8.89 -0.32 -12.94
N ARG A 22 8.72 -0.53 -14.25
CA ARG A 22 9.01 0.48 -15.27
C ARG A 22 8.25 1.78 -15.02
N GLY A 23 8.98 2.91 -15.02
CA GLY A 23 8.41 4.24 -14.82
C GLY A 23 7.86 4.47 -13.41
N GLY A 24 8.18 3.58 -12.47
CA GLY A 24 7.89 3.74 -11.05
C GLY A 24 8.91 4.61 -10.34
N TYR A 25 8.85 4.63 -9.02
CA TYR A 25 9.82 5.28 -8.16
C TYR A 25 9.87 4.62 -6.79
N VAL A 26 11.04 4.61 -6.18
CA VAL A 26 11.24 4.13 -4.81
C VAL A 26 10.77 5.20 -3.85
N THR A 27 9.88 4.85 -2.94
CA THR A 27 9.33 5.78 -1.94
C THR A 27 9.94 5.63 -0.56
N ASP A 28 10.51 4.46 -0.27
CA ASP A 28 11.13 4.18 1.03
C ASP A 28 12.14 3.04 0.90
N VAL A 29 13.23 3.12 1.64
CA VAL A 29 14.25 2.07 1.75
C VAL A 29 14.58 1.90 3.23
N GLN A 30 14.33 0.70 3.77
CA GLN A 30 14.58 0.37 5.15
C GLN A 30 15.63 -0.72 5.25
N VAL A 31 16.63 -0.52 6.11
CA VAL A 31 17.68 -1.50 6.38
C VAL A 31 17.61 -1.92 7.83
N SER A 32 17.40 -3.21 8.07
CA SER A 32 17.40 -3.80 9.41
C SER A 32 18.57 -4.77 9.53
N LYS A 33 19.44 -4.53 10.52
CA LYS A 33 20.59 -5.38 10.85
C LYS A 33 20.32 -6.10 12.16
N ARG A 34 20.15 -7.42 12.10
CA ARG A 34 19.99 -8.26 13.29
C ARG A 34 21.36 -8.64 13.83
N ARG A 35 21.54 -8.51 15.15
CA ARG A 35 22.73 -8.97 15.86
C ARG A 35 22.32 -9.99 16.91
N LEU A 36 23.18 -10.97 17.17
CA LEU A 36 23.04 -11.94 18.25
C LEU A 36 24.19 -11.74 19.23
N LEU A 37 23.91 -11.93 20.52
CA LEU A 37 24.96 -11.98 21.53
C LEU A 37 25.60 -13.37 21.47
N ASP A 38 26.89 -13.42 21.18
CA ASP A 38 27.69 -14.61 21.38
C ASP A 38 28.01 -14.74 22.88
N GLU A 39 27.36 -15.70 23.56
CA GLU A 39 27.50 -15.91 25.01
C GLU A 39 28.92 -16.28 25.42
N ALA A 40 29.71 -16.91 24.53
CA ALA A 40 31.07 -17.33 24.84
C ALA A 40 32.06 -16.15 24.86
N SER A 41 31.86 -15.17 23.97
CA SER A 41 32.72 -13.99 23.86
C SER A 41 32.13 -12.72 24.48
N GLY A 42 30.84 -12.72 24.81
CA GLY A 42 30.09 -11.55 25.26
C GLY A 42 29.92 -10.47 24.20
N ARG A 43 30.15 -10.78 22.91
CA ARG A 43 30.12 -9.81 21.80
C ARG A 43 28.87 -9.96 20.94
N GLU A 44 28.40 -8.84 20.41
CA GLU A 44 27.34 -8.85 19.40
C GLU A 44 27.87 -9.17 18.00
N VAL A 45 27.49 -10.34 17.48
CA VAL A 45 27.81 -10.81 16.14
C VAL A 45 26.65 -10.52 15.17
N PRO A 46 26.93 -10.08 13.92
CA PRO A 46 25.90 -9.95 12.89
C PRO A 46 25.23 -11.30 12.63
N ALA A 47 23.89 -11.30 12.61
CA ALA A 47 23.08 -12.51 12.46
C ALA A 47 22.14 -12.47 11.25
N GLY A 48 22.15 -11.37 10.51
CA GLY A 48 21.40 -11.21 9.28
C GLY A 48 21.11 -9.75 8.98
N THR A 49 20.98 -9.45 7.69
CA THR A 49 20.54 -8.14 7.21
C THR A 49 19.30 -8.35 6.34
N THR A 50 18.31 -7.50 6.56
CA THR A 50 17.10 -7.41 5.74
C THR A 50 17.03 -6.01 5.15
N VAL A 51 16.80 -5.93 3.85
CA VAL A 51 16.56 -4.66 3.15
C VAL A 51 15.14 -4.69 2.62
N THR A 52 14.37 -3.64 2.88
CA THR A 52 13.01 -3.49 2.37
C THR A 52 12.95 -2.27 1.48
N VAL A 53 12.42 -2.43 0.27
CA VAL A 53 12.24 -1.33 -0.69
C VAL A 53 10.76 -1.21 -1.01
N VAL A 54 10.21 0.00 -0.88
CA VAL A 54 8.82 0.30 -1.24
C VAL A 54 8.80 1.07 -2.56
N ILE A 55 8.01 0.59 -3.51
CA ILE A 55 7.99 1.06 -4.89
C ILE A 55 6.56 1.39 -5.29
N ARG A 56 6.38 2.59 -5.84
CA ARG A 56 5.15 2.99 -6.52
C ARG A 56 5.34 2.91 -8.01
N TYR A 57 4.41 2.29 -8.72
CA TYR A 57 4.49 2.15 -10.18
C TYR A 57 3.09 1.99 -10.78
N ARG A 58 3.02 2.12 -12.10
CA ARG A 58 1.78 1.94 -12.86
C ARG A 58 1.98 0.91 -13.95
N ILE A 59 1.03 0.02 -14.07
CA ILE A 59 1.01 -0.99 -15.14
C ILE A 59 -0.45 -1.36 -15.44
N HIS A 60 -0.79 -1.52 -16.72
CA HIS A 60 -2.12 -1.94 -17.15
C HIS A 60 -3.30 -1.12 -16.55
N GLN A 61 -3.18 0.21 -16.52
CA GLN A 61 -4.19 1.13 -15.95
C GLN A 61 -4.46 0.92 -14.44
N MET A 62 -3.47 0.37 -13.73
CA MET A 62 -3.50 0.18 -12.29
C MET A 62 -2.34 0.89 -11.63
N SER A 63 -2.63 1.53 -10.51
CA SER A 63 -1.64 2.06 -9.58
C SER A 63 -1.32 0.99 -8.56
N ARG A 64 -0.02 0.70 -8.38
CA ARG A 64 0.46 -0.35 -7.49
C ARG A 64 1.49 0.18 -6.51
N VAL A 65 1.45 -0.36 -5.29
CA VAL A 65 2.49 -0.21 -4.29
C VAL A 65 3.02 -1.60 -3.96
N ALA A 66 4.30 -1.80 -4.23
CA ALA A 66 5.02 -3.02 -3.92
C ALA A 66 5.99 -2.76 -2.77
N LYS A 67 6.06 -3.69 -1.83
CA LYS A 67 7.08 -3.79 -0.80
C LYS A 67 7.88 -5.05 -1.08
N LEU A 68 9.14 -4.87 -1.47
CA LEU A 68 10.07 -5.95 -1.70
C LEU A 68 10.99 -6.10 -0.48
N THR A 69 10.81 -7.19 0.26
CA THR A 69 11.62 -7.52 1.45
C THR A 69 12.68 -8.53 1.04
N MET A 70 13.95 -8.18 1.17
CA MET A 70 15.09 -9.02 0.78
C MET A 70 15.82 -9.49 2.04
N THR A 71 15.97 -10.81 2.18
CA THR A 71 16.56 -11.47 3.36
C THR A 71 17.87 -12.17 3.00
N GLY A 72 18.75 -12.33 4.01
CA GLY A 72 20.09 -12.87 3.77
C GLY A 72 20.95 -11.93 2.93
N VAL A 73 20.80 -10.61 3.14
CA VAL A 73 21.53 -9.60 2.37
C VAL A 73 23.02 -9.69 2.68
N THR A 74 23.80 -9.93 1.63
CA THR A 74 25.26 -10.10 1.68
C THR A 74 25.99 -8.87 1.15
N ASP A 75 25.35 -8.11 0.26
CA ASP A 75 25.88 -6.87 -0.26
C ASP A 75 24.72 -5.88 -0.51
N PHE A 76 24.97 -4.60 -0.23
CA PHE A 76 23.97 -3.54 -0.32
C PHE A 76 24.67 -2.19 -0.49
N SER A 77 24.22 -1.41 -1.46
CA SER A 77 24.58 -0.01 -1.58
C SER A 77 23.34 0.84 -1.74
N MET A 78 23.40 2.01 -1.10
CA MET A 78 22.49 3.11 -1.27
C MET A 78 23.33 4.38 -1.16
N PHE A 79 23.49 5.10 -2.27
CA PHE A 79 24.15 6.40 -2.24
C PHE A 79 23.23 7.41 -1.54
N GLU A 80 23.78 8.24 -0.64
CA GLU A 80 23.00 9.24 0.12
C GLU A 80 22.35 10.23 -0.85
N GLN A 81 21.07 10.01 -1.16
CA GLN A 81 20.21 11.05 -1.71
C GLN A 81 19.72 11.87 -0.51
N GLU A 82 20.10 13.15 -0.48
CA GLU A 82 19.62 14.11 0.51
C GLU A 82 18.10 13.98 0.63
N GLY A 83 17.62 13.92 1.88
CA GLY A 83 16.28 13.45 2.20
C GLY A 83 15.17 13.99 1.30
N ALA A 84 14.28 13.08 0.91
CA ALA A 84 13.06 13.21 0.11
C ALA A 84 13.14 12.88 -1.38
N ASP A 85 14.34 12.74 -1.96
CA ASP A 85 14.45 12.45 -3.39
C ASP A 85 14.28 10.95 -3.68
N CYS A 86 13.12 10.63 -4.23
CA CYS A 86 12.71 9.33 -4.71
C CYS A 86 13.45 9.01 -6.02
N SER A 87 14.24 7.94 -6.05
CA SER A 87 14.84 7.47 -7.30
C SER A 87 13.75 7.03 -8.29
N THR A 88 13.63 7.75 -9.41
CA THR A 88 12.76 7.35 -10.52
C THR A 88 13.32 6.08 -11.13
N LEU A 89 12.51 5.03 -11.16
CA LEU A 89 12.88 3.75 -11.74
C LEU A 89 12.64 3.81 -13.25
N GLY A 90 13.72 3.67 -14.02
CA GLY A 90 13.62 3.37 -15.45
C GLY A 90 13.01 1.98 -15.64
N VAL A 91 13.82 0.94 -15.38
CA VAL A 91 13.44 -0.47 -15.25
C VAL A 91 14.49 -1.09 -14.33
N ILE A 92 14.08 -1.93 -13.37
CA ILE A 92 15.05 -2.64 -12.55
C ILE A 92 15.77 -3.72 -13.36
N GLN A 93 17.05 -3.94 -13.07
CA GLN A 93 17.76 -5.13 -13.54
C GLN A 93 17.80 -6.14 -12.40
N ALA A 94 17.67 -7.42 -12.72
CA ALA A 94 17.84 -8.47 -11.74
C ALA A 94 18.44 -9.73 -12.35
N GLU A 95 19.25 -10.42 -11.57
CA GLU A 95 19.81 -11.73 -11.95
C GLU A 95 19.83 -12.69 -10.76
N LEU A 96 19.88 -13.98 -11.07
CA LEU A 96 20.19 -15.03 -10.11
C LEU A 96 21.57 -15.59 -10.48
N ASN A 97 22.53 -15.44 -9.57
CA ASN A 97 23.90 -15.91 -9.77
C ASN A 97 24.40 -16.64 -8.52
N GLU A 98 24.91 -17.86 -8.68
CA GLU A 98 25.41 -18.71 -7.59
C GLU A 98 24.44 -18.85 -6.40
N GLY A 99 23.13 -18.89 -6.69
CA GLY A 99 22.08 -18.99 -5.67
C GLY A 99 21.80 -17.69 -4.91
N LYS A 100 22.33 -16.55 -5.37
CA LYS A 100 22.05 -15.21 -4.84
C LYS A 100 21.26 -14.39 -5.86
N LEU A 101 20.22 -13.73 -5.38
CA LEU A 101 19.47 -12.74 -6.13
C LEU A 101 20.20 -11.40 -6.09
N ARG A 102 20.33 -10.74 -7.23
CA ARG A 102 20.87 -9.39 -7.32
C ARG A 102 19.83 -8.50 -7.96
N PHE A 103 19.57 -7.36 -7.33
CA PHE A 103 18.65 -6.35 -7.81
C PHE A 103 19.39 -5.02 -7.96
N TRP A 104 19.30 -4.41 -9.13
CA TRP A 104 19.73 -3.03 -9.39
C TRP A 104 18.47 -2.21 -9.68
N PHE A 105 18.20 -1.24 -8.82
CA PHE A 105 16.99 -0.42 -8.91
C PHE A 105 17.19 0.76 -9.86
N ASP A 106 18.40 1.28 -9.95
CA ASP A 106 18.76 2.28 -10.94
C ASP A 106 19.86 1.77 -11.90
N PRO A 107 19.91 2.31 -13.14
CA PRO A 107 20.94 1.98 -14.11
C PRO A 107 22.37 2.41 -13.71
N GLN A 108 22.52 3.31 -12.75
CA GLN A 108 23.79 3.88 -12.30
C GLN A 108 24.47 3.01 -11.23
N GLY A 109 23.73 2.07 -10.63
CA GLY A 109 24.20 1.23 -9.54
C GLY A 109 24.17 1.91 -8.17
N GLU A 110 23.42 3.00 -8.01
CA GLU A 110 23.37 3.77 -6.75
C GLU A 110 22.56 3.06 -5.66
N LEU A 111 21.55 2.27 -6.06
CA LEU A 111 20.72 1.41 -5.22
C LEU A 111 20.75 -0.02 -5.76
N TYR A 112 21.49 -0.89 -5.06
CA TYR A 112 21.51 -2.32 -5.37
C TYR A 112 21.51 -3.18 -4.12
N VAL A 113 21.02 -4.41 -4.26
CA VAL A 113 20.91 -5.39 -3.18
C VAL A 113 21.30 -6.77 -3.69
N VAL A 114 22.13 -7.49 -2.95
CA VAL A 114 22.44 -8.92 -3.16
C VAL A 114 21.96 -9.72 -1.97
N CYS A 115 21.00 -10.62 -2.19
CA CYS A 115 20.32 -11.36 -1.13
C CYS A 115 20.14 -12.85 -1.47
N GLU A 116 19.70 -13.64 -0.50
CA GLU A 116 19.40 -15.07 -0.68
C GLU A 116 17.99 -15.29 -1.22
N GLU A 117 17.05 -14.53 -0.68
CA GLU A 117 15.63 -14.61 -1.00
C GLU A 117 15.01 -13.23 -0.98
N ALA A 118 13.90 -13.08 -1.67
CA ALA A 118 13.07 -11.88 -1.60
C ALA A 118 11.58 -12.24 -1.46
N GLN A 119 10.81 -11.35 -0.86
CA GLN A 119 9.37 -11.47 -0.72
C GLN A 119 8.72 -10.19 -1.24
N LEU A 120 7.81 -10.35 -2.19
CA LEU A 120 6.96 -9.27 -2.70
C LEU A 120 5.65 -9.25 -1.91
N GLU A 121 5.32 -8.11 -1.32
CA GLU A 121 3.98 -7.77 -0.85
C GLU A 121 3.43 -6.62 -1.70
N GLU A 122 2.21 -6.72 -2.20
CA GLU A 122 1.70 -5.76 -3.17
C GLU A 122 0.23 -5.44 -2.96
N VAL A 123 -0.10 -4.15 -3.10
CA VAL A 123 -1.47 -3.61 -3.14
C VAL A 123 -1.66 -2.87 -4.46
N ALA A 124 -2.74 -3.19 -5.18
CA ALA A 124 -3.09 -2.59 -6.47
C ALA A 124 -4.45 -1.90 -6.40
N ALA A 125 -4.67 -0.85 -7.17
CA ALA A 125 -5.98 -0.24 -7.36
C ALA A 125 -6.11 0.23 -8.81
N PRO A 126 -7.34 0.30 -9.36
CA PRO A 126 -7.55 0.98 -10.64
C PRO A 126 -7.00 2.41 -10.59
N ASP A 127 -6.43 2.88 -11.70
CA ASP A 127 -5.96 4.27 -11.77
C ASP A 127 -7.12 5.23 -11.52
N LEU A 128 -6.97 6.04 -10.47
CA LEU A 128 -7.88 7.12 -10.14
C LEU A 128 -7.25 8.43 -10.59
N GLU A 129 -8.09 9.42 -10.92
CA GLU A 129 -7.60 10.78 -11.17
C GLU A 129 -6.66 11.21 -10.03
N PRO A 130 -5.45 11.70 -10.38
CA PRO A 130 -4.47 12.10 -9.39
C PRO A 130 -5.07 13.21 -8.53
N LEU A 131 -5.09 13.00 -7.22
CA LEU A 131 -5.36 14.08 -6.29
C LEU A 131 -4.13 15.00 -6.29
N SER A 132 -4.34 16.33 -6.27
CA SER A 132 -3.26 17.29 -6.07
C SER A 132 -2.45 16.93 -4.83
N LEU A 133 -1.13 17.03 -4.88
CA LEU A 133 -0.18 16.66 -3.81
C LEU A 133 -0.54 17.22 -2.41
N GLU A 134 -1.33 18.29 -2.33
CA GLU A 134 -1.79 18.92 -1.08
C GLU A 134 -2.97 18.21 -0.39
N GLN A 135 -3.55 17.16 -1.00
CA GLN A 135 -4.83 16.56 -0.60
C GLN A 135 -4.77 15.06 -0.99
N VAL A 136 -4.84 14.03 -0.14
CA VAL A 136 -5.74 13.75 0.97
C VAL A 136 -5.28 12.45 1.66
N ALA A 137 -5.66 12.22 2.93
CA ALA A 137 -5.76 10.89 3.55
C ALA A 137 -6.44 9.84 2.65
N GLN A 138 -5.65 9.04 1.93
CA GLN A 138 -6.11 7.87 1.17
C GLN A 138 -5.81 6.59 1.94
N TRP A 139 -6.80 5.70 1.97
CA TRP A 139 -6.68 4.35 2.47
C TRP A 139 -7.11 3.39 1.36
N THR A 140 -6.30 2.37 1.08
CA THR A 140 -6.65 1.32 0.12
C THR A 140 -6.63 -0.02 0.83
N PHE A 141 -7.55 -0.89 0.47
CA PHE A 141 -7.68 -2.22 1.06
C PHE A 141 -7.84 -3.26 -0.02
N GLN A 142 -7.22 -4.41 0.17
CA GLN A 142 -7.38 -5.58 -0.68
C GLN A 142 -7.60 -6.83 0.16
N SER A 143 -8.64 -7.59 -0.19
CA SER A 143 -8.98 -8.84 0.44
C SER A 143 -9.04 -9.96 -0.61
N GLY A 144 -8.60 -11.15 -0.21
CA GLY A 144 -8.82 -12.38 -1.00
C GLY A 144 -10.19 -13.01 -0.75
N MET A 145 -11.02 -12.42 0.11
CA MET A 145 -12.35 -12.94 0.43
C MET A 145 -13.32 -12.75 -0.73
N PRO A 146 -14.18 -13.74 -1.04
CA PRO A 146 -15.14 -13.64 -2.14
C PRO A 146 -16.28 -12.65 -1.85
N ASP A 147 -16.63 -12.46 -0.58
CA ASP A 147 -17.64 -11.51 -0.15
C ASP A 147 -17.02 -10.12 0.02
N TRP A 148 -17.69 -9.10 -0.49
CA TRP A 148 -17.28 -7.70 -0.39
C TRP A 148 -18.37 -6.83 0.26
N PRO A 149 -18.00 -5.68 0.85
CA PRO A 149 -18.97 -4.78 1.45
C PRO A 149 -19.95 -4.24 0.40
N THR A 150 -21.22 -4.10 0.78
CA THR A 150 -22.22 -3.39 -0.01
C THR A 150 -22.39 -1.97 0.52
N VAL A 151 -22.90 -1.05 -0.32
CA VAL A 151 -23.26 0.30 0.11
C VAL A 151 -24.25 0.27 1.29
N ALA A 152 -25.25 -0.60 1.23
CA ALA A 152 -26.24 -0.74 2.30
C ALA A 152 -25.60 -1.20 3.62
N TRP A 153 -24.67 -2.16 3.56
CA TRP A 153 -23.93 -2.59 4.74
C TRP A 153 -23.11 -1.44 5.34
N MET A 154 -22.35 -0.70 4.52
CA MET A 154 -21.55 0.43 5.02
C MET A 154 -22.40 1.51 5.71
N LEU A 155 -23.55 1.85 5.11
CA LEU A 155 -24.46 2.84 5.70
C LEU A 155 -25.02 2.38 7.04
N ALA A 156 -25.40 1.09 7.15
CA ALA A 156 -25.90 0.52 8.39
C ALA A 156 -24.82 0.50 9.50
N GLU A 157 -23.59 0.08 9.19
CA GLU A 157 -22.50 0.06 10.18
C GLU A 157 -22.12 1.46 10.66
N LEU A 158 -22.12 2.45 9.75
CA LEU A 158 -21.87 3.85 10.10
C LEU A 158 -22.97 4.44 11.00
N ASP A 159 -24.23 4.07 10.76
CA ASP A 159 -25.36 4.47 11.61
C ASP A 159 -25.25 3.85 13.02
N VAL A 160 -24.97 2.55 13.10
CA VAL A 160 -24.71 1.83 14.38
C VAL A 160 -23.55 2.47 15.15
N ALA A 161 -22.51 2.93 14.45
CA ALA A 161 -21.37 3.62 15.04
C ALA A 161 -21.63 5.11 15.36
N GLY A 162 -22.86 5.62 15.18
CA GLY A 162 -23.27 6.97 15.54
C GLY A 162 -22.84 8.06 14.56
N VAL A 163 -22.46 7.69 13.33
CA VAL A 163 -22.05 8.63 12.27
C VAL A 163 -22.89 8.39 11.01
N PRO A 164 -24.21 8.65 11.07
CA PRO A 164 -25.10 8.39 9.93
C PRO A 164 -24.63 9.18 8.70
N CYS A 165 -24.58 8.48 7.57
CA CYS A 165 -24.15 9.03 6.29
C CYS A 165 -25.23 8.81 5.23
N VAL A 166 -25.16 9.60 4.16
CA VAL A 166 -25.92 9.37 2.94
C VAL A 166 -24.97 9.07 1.80
N TRP A 167 -25.40 8.14 0.95
CA TRP A 167 -24.68 7.75 -0.25
C TRP A 167 -25.07 8.62 -1.44
N ARG A 168 -24.07 9.13 -2.15
CA ARG A 168 -24.23 9.75 -3.46
C ARG A 168 -23.43 8.94 -4.48
N ALA A 169 -24.12 8.22 -5.36
CA ALA A 169 -23.45 7.45 -6.41
C ALA A 169 -22.76 8.38 -7.42
N THR A 170 -21.55 8.02 -7.85
CA THR A 170 -20.88 8.66 -8.98
C THR A 170 -21.54 8.21 -10.28
N THR A 171 -21.83 9.14 -11.18
CA THR A 171 -22.33 8.81 -12.51
C THR A 171 -21.24 8.09 -13.30
N SER A 172 -21.58 6.97 -13.95
CA SER A 172 -20.62 6.20 -14.74
C SER A 172 -20.05 7.05 -15.87
N SER A 173 -18.73 7.22 -15.90
CA SER A 173 -18.02 7.91 -16.98
C SER A 173 -17.51 6.93 -18.04
N PRO A 174 -17.44 7.34 -19.32
CA PRO A 174 -16.72 6.59 -20.34
C PRO A 174 -15.22 6.59 -19.98
N GLY A 175 -14.63 5.40 -19.83
CA GLY A 175 -13.24 5.23 -19.37
C GLY A 175 -13.09 4.66 -17.95
N ARG A 176 -14.21 4.38 -17.26
CA ARG A 176 -14.20 3.68 -15.98
C ARG A 176 -13.60 2.27 -16.13
N HIS A 177 -12.64 1.93 -15.26
CA HIS A 177 -12.01 0.62 -15.26
C HIS A 177 -13.07 -0.49 -15.04
N PRO A 178 -13.07 -1.57 -15.84
CA PRO A 178 -14.16 -2.57 -15.84
C PRO A 178 -14.29 -3.33 -14.51
N ALA A 179 -13.23 -3.41 -13.72
CA ALA A 179 -13.29 -4.05 -12.40
C ALA A 179 -14.14 -3.26 -11.38
N ILE A 180 -14.41 -1.97 -11.60
CA ILE A 180 -15.10 -1.13 -10.62
C ILE A 180 -16.57 -1.55 -10.50
N GLN A 181 -16.97 -2.00 -9.31
CA GLN A 181 -18.32 -2.49 -9.02
C GLN A 181 -19.26 -1.33 -8.68
N TRP A 182 -18.83 -0.44 -7.78
CA TRP A 182 -19.56 0.75 -7.41
C TRP A 182 -18.60 1.84 -6.94
N GLU A 183 -19.05 3.08 -7.08
CA GLU A 183 -18.26 4.28 -6.81
C GLU A 183 -19.23 5.41 -6.40
N GLY A 184 -18.82 6.20 -5.43
CA GLY A 184 -19.63 7.30 -4.91
C GLY A 184 -19.03 7.95 -3.69
N ASP A 185 -19.76 8.88 -3.09
CA ASP A 185 -19.34 9.63 -1.91
C ASP A 185 -20.26 9.34 -0.73
N LEU A 186 -19.64 9.09 0.43
CA LEU A 186 -20.31 9.07 1.73
C LEU A 186 -20.28 10.45 2.35
N ILE A 187 -21.46 10.99 2.63
CA ILE A 187 -21.63 12.34 3.16
C ILE A 187 -22.26 12.24 4.55
N PRO A 188 -21.61 12.73 5.61
CA PRO A 188 -22.22 12.77 6.93
C PRO A 188 -23.57 13.48 6.90
N ALA A 189 -24.60 12.90 7.53
CA ALA A 189 -25.95 13.48 7.55
C ALA A 189 -25.97 14.91 8.12
N SER A 190 -25.07 15.19 9.08
CA SER A 190 -24.87 16.52 9.68
C SER A 190 -24.30 17.58 8.72
N MET A 191 -23.88 17.19 7.51
CA MET A 191 -23.38 18.09 6.47
C MET A 191 -24.38 18.27 5.33
N GLN A 192 -25.57 17.67 5.39
CA GLN A 192 -26.59 17.85 4.34
C GLN A 192 -27.04 19.32 4.28
N GLY A 193 -26.99 19.90 3.08
CA GLY A 193 -27.47 21.26 2.80
C GLY A 193 -26.37 22.33 2.69
N THR A 194 -25.10 22.02 2.96
CA THR A 194 -24.00 22.94 2.63
C THR A 194 -23.63 22.85 1.14
N ALA A 195 -23.32 24.00 0.53
CA ALA A 195 -22.82 24.04 -0.84
C ALA A 195 -21.39 23.46 -0.88
N ASN A 196 -21.05 22.69 -1.93
CA ASN A 196 -19.73 22.07 -2.13
C ASN A 196 -19.25 21.10 -1.02
N ILE A 197 -20.12 20.21 -0.54
CA ILE A 197 -19.73 19.17 0.43
C ILE A 197 -18.74 18.18 -0.20
N ALA A 198 -17.52 18.18 0.33
CA ALA A 198 -16.58 17.08 0.18
C ALA A 198 -16.98 15.92 1.12
N GLY A 199 -17.39 14.78 0.54
CA GLY A 199 -17.60 13.54 1.28
C GLY A 199 -16.34 12.67 1.32
N VAL A 200 -16.47 11.49 1.92
CA VAL A 200 -15.48 10.42 1.74
C VAL A 200 -15.82 9.69 0.45
N HIS A 201 -14.97 9.86 -0.55
CA HIS A 201 -15.07 9.12 -1.80
C HIS A 201 -14.70 7.66 -1.57
N CYS A 202 -15.60 6.77 -1.99
CA CYS A 202 -15.51 5.33 -1.82
C CYS A 202 -15.62 4.66 -3.18
N LEU A 203 -14.71 3.75 -3.44
CA LEU A 203 -14.69 2.95 -4.66
C LEU A 203 -14.43 1.50 -4.30
N LEU A 204 -15.29 0.60 -4.78
CA LEU A 204 -15.07 -0.85 -4.72
C LEU A 204 -14.77 -1.36 -6.12
N TYR A 205 -13.74 -2.17 -6.21
CA TYR A 205 -13.40 -2.92 -7.41
C TYR A 205 -13.34 -4.41 -7.10
N GLY A 206 -13.74 -5.21 -8.08
CA GLY A 206 -13.60 -6.65 -8.07
C GLY A 206 -12.14 -7.08 -8.21
N PRO A 207 -11.89 -8.36 -8.44
CA PRO A 207 -10.53 -8.86 -8.50
C PRO A 207 -9.72 -8.21 -9.63
N LEU A 208 -8.49 -7.80 -9.33
CA LEU A 208 -7.51 -7.35 -10.33
C LEU A 208 -6.56 -8.48 -10.72
N ASP A 209 -5.98 -9.15 -9.72
CA ASP A 209 -5.14 -10.33 -9.89
C ASP A 209 -5.60 -11.43 -8.91
N GLY A 210 -6.21 -12.49 -9.44
CA GLY A 210 -6.70 -13.60 -8.61
C GLY A 210 -8.09 -13.35 -8.01
N PRO A 211 -8.45 -13.96 -6.86
CA PRO A 211 -9.76 -13.80 -6.25
C PRO A 211 -9.85 -12.59 -5.31
N GLY A 212 -11.07 -12.15 -5.05
CA GLY A 212 -11.41 -11.21 -3.98
C GLY A 212 -11.85 -9.83 -4.46
N PHE A 213 -11.55 -8.81 -3.67
CA PHE A 213 -11.95 -7.43 -3.96
C PHE A 213 -10.92 -6.44 -3.41
N GLY A 214 -11.03 -5.20 -3.85
CA GLY A 214 -10.42 -4.11 -3.12
C GLY A 214 -11.27 -2.86 -3.08
N MET A 215 -10.87 -1.97 -2.18
CA MET A 215 -11.61 -0.76 -1.87
C MET A 215 -10.65 0.42 -1.68
N VAL A 216 -11.01 1.57 -2.23
CA VAL A 216 -10.31 2.83 -2.00
C VAL A 216 -11.23 3.79 -1.25
N LEU A 217 -10.71 4.34 -0.16
CA LEU A 217 -11.30 5.44 0.59
C LEU A 217 -10.39 6.66 0.46
N ARG A 218 -10.94 7.78 0.01
CA ARG A 218 -10.22 9.05 -0.02
C ARG A 218 -11.18 10.20 0.24
N VAL A 219 -10.81 11.17 1.05
CA VAL A 219 -11.49 12.49 1.04
C VAL A 219 -11.13 13.20 -0.29
N ARG A 220 -11.92 14.17 -0.73
CA ARG A 220 -11.53 15.07 -1.85
C ARG A 220 -11.53 16.50 -1.30
N GLY A 221 -10.54 17.33 -1.58
CA GLY A 221 -10.50 18.68 -1.02
C GLY A 221 -9.85 18.78 0.37
N ILE A 222 -10.15 19.86 1.09
CA ILE A 222 -9.66 20.13 2.45
C ILE A 222 -10.27 19.10 3.42
N GLN A 223 -9.42 18.39 4.16
CA GLN A 223 -9.86 17.42 5.13
C GLN A 223 -10.51 18.11 6.34
N ASP A 224 -11.84 18.04 6.43
CA ASP A 224 -12.57 18.40 7.64
C ASP A 224 -12.53 17.25 8.66
N ARG A 225 -12.55 17.57 9.96
CA ARG A 225 -12.53 16.62 11.08
C ARG A 225 -13.61 15.54 10.93
N ARG A 226 -14.80 15.90 10.44
CA ARG A 226 -15.91 14.95 10.24
C ARG A 226 -15.63 13.95 9.12
N THR A 227 -15.12 14.42 7.98
CA THR A 227 -14.73 13.55 6.85
C THR A 227 -13.58 12.61 7.24
N GLY A 228 -12.62 13.10 8.02
CA GLY A 228 -11.56 12.28 8.59
C GLY A 228 -12.09 11.21 9.55
N GLN A 229 -13.09 11.54 10.38
CA GLN A 229 -13.74 10.58 11.27
C GLN A 229 -14.45 9.46 10.48
N VAL A 230 -15.23 9.80 9.45
CA VAL A 230 -15.91 8.80 8.61
C VAL A 230 -14.90 7.88 7.93
N LEU A 231 -13.85 8.45 7.31
CA LEU A 231 -12.81 7.63 6.66
C LEU A 231 -12.15 6.68 7.65
N SER A 232 -11.76 7.21 8.82
CA SER A 232 -11.07 6.43 9.85
C SER A 232 -11.94 5.33 10.44
N LEU A 233 -13.23 5.60 10.65
CA LEU A 233 -14.19 4.64 11.16
C LEU A 233 -14.52 3.57 10.13
N LEU A 234 -14.71 3.95 8.86
CA LEU A 234 -15.02 3.01 7.80
C LEU A 234 -13.83 2.07 7.51
N ALA A 235 -12.60 2.60 7.51
CA ALA A 235 -11.39 1.78 7.43
C ALA A 235 -11.32 0.73 8.55
N ASP A 236 -11.66 1.11 9.79
CA ASP A 236 -11.71 0.18 10.93
C ASP A 236 -12.77 -0.91 10.74
N LEU A 237 -13.99 -0.52 10.34
CA LEU A 237 -15.10 -1.46 10.14
C LEU A 237 -14.74 -2.51 9.07
N ILE A 238 -14.13 -2.07 7.97
CA ILE A 238 -13.70 -2.96 6.89
C ILE A 238 -12.56 -3.88 7.37
N ALA A 239 -11.50 -3.33 7.96
CA ALA A 239 -10.35 -4.11 8.42
C ALA A 239 -10.70 -5.12 9.54
N ARG A 240 -11.74 -4.85 10.34
CA ARG A 240 -12.25 -5.80 11.34
C ARG A 240 -13.12 -6.90 10.73
N ARG A 241 -13.88 -6.58 9.68
CA ARG A 241 -14.84 -7.51 9.07
C ARG A 241 -14.22 -8.42 8.01
N PHE A 242 -13.18 -7.94 7.33
CA PHE A 242 -12.53 -8.61 6.22
C PHE A 242 -11.02 -8.75 6.48
N SER A 243 -10.48 -9.94 6.24
CA SER A 243 -9.03 -10.16 6.24
C SER A 243 -8.42 -9.61 4.95
N GLY A 244 -7.28 -8.94 5.04
CA GLY A 244 -6.70 -8.28 3.86
C GLY A 244 -5.43 -7.51 4.15
N GLN A 245 -5.02 -6.68 3.20
CA GLN A 245 -3.91 -5.76 3.30
C GLN A 245 -4.43 -4.33 3.18
N CYS A 246 -4.01 -3.47 4.09
CA CYS A 246 -4.29 -2.03 4.08
C CYS A 246 -3.07 -1.29 3.51
N LEU A 247 -3.30 -0.21 2.77
CA LEU A 247 -2.26 0.69 2.29
C LEU A 247 -2.64 2.11 2.73
N VAL A 248 -1.75 2.75 3.49
CA VAL A 248 -1.85 4.16 3.90
C VAL A 248 -0.55 4.86 3.56
N GLY A 249 -0.62 5.88 2.69
CA GLY A 249 0.58 6.48 2.14
C GLY A 249 1.42 5.43 1.43
N ASN A 250 2.63 5.15 1.95
CA ASN A 250 3.54 4.14 1.41
C ASN A 250 3.58 2.85 2.25
N THR A 251 2.80 2.79 3.33
CA THR A 251 2.88 1.69 4.29
C THR A 251 1.81 0.65 3.99
N ILE A 252 2.25 -0.56 3.66
CA ILE A 252 1.39 -1.76 3.58
C ILE A 252 1.31 -2.37 4.98
N ILE A 253 0.09 -2.54 5.48
CA ILE A 253 -0.23 -3.01 6.84
C ILE A 253 -1.15 -4.22 6.71
N PRO A 254 -0.78 -5.40 7.26
CA PRO A 254 -1.70 -6.52 7.37
C PRO A 254 -2.97 -6.11 8.13
N GLY A 255 -4.14 -6.58 7.69
CA GLY A 255 -5.42 -6.20 8.28
C GLY A 255 -5.51 -6.50 9.78
N GLU A 256 -4.91 -7.61 10.21
CA GLU A 256 -4.77 -8.01 11.61
C GLU A 256 -3.98 -7.01 12.46
N ASP A 257 -3.02 -6.29 11.86
CA ASP A 257 -2.17 -5.30 12.53
C ASP A 257 -2.74 -3.88 12.48
N TRP A 258 -3.86 -3.68 11.77
CA TRP A 258 -4.44 -2.36 11.53
C TRP A 258 -4.73 -1.59 12.82
N GLN A 259 -5.31 -2.24 13.83
CA GLN A 259 -5.67 -1.59 15.10
C GLN A 259 -4.43 -1.16 15.89
N ASN A 260 -3.37 -1.99 15.87
CA ASN A 260 -2.10 -1.66 16.51
C ASN A 260 -1.45 -0.46 15.82
N TRP A 261 -1.37 -0.50 14.49
CA TRP A 261 -0.81 0.59 13.70
C TRP A 261 -1.53 1.92 13.95
N LYS A 262 -2.88 1.91 13.96
CA LYS A 262 -3.68 3.09 14.22
C LYS A 262 -3.42 3.68 15.61
N SER A 263 -3.26 2.83 16.62
CA SER A 263 -2.97 3.26 17.99
C SER A 263 -1.59 3.95 18.08
N PHE A 264 -0.58 3.40 17.39
CA PHE A 264 0.75 4.01 17.32
C PHE A 264 0.73 5.36 16.58
N GLU A 265 -0.01 5.47 15.47
CA GLU A 265 -0.16 6.75 14.76
C GLU A 265 -0.87 7.82 15.60
N GLN A 266 -1.84 7.44 16.42
CA GLN A 266 -2.48 8.38 17.35
C GLN A 266 -1.50 8.92 18.39
N GLN A 267 -0.63 8.06 18.95
CA GLN A 267 0.41 8.47 19.92
C GLN A 267 1.43 9.42 19.28
N ARG A 268 1.89 9.13 18.06
CA ARG A 268 2.82 10.03 17.34
C ARG A 268 2.26 11.43 17.13
N ARG A 269 0.93 11.56 16.97
CA ARG A 269 0.26 12.86 16.80
C ARG A 269 0.00 13.61 18.10
N THR A 270 0.03 12.93 19.25
CA THR A 270 -0.10 13.59 20.56
C THR A 270 1.22 14.05 21.14
N ASP A 271 2.33 13.45 20.71
CA ASP A 271 3.68 13.71 21.23
C ASP A 271 4.49 14.71 20.39
N GLY A 272 3.91 15.26 19.30
CA GLY A 272 4.50 16.29 18.44
C GLY A 272 3.69 17.58 18.47
#